data_AF-A0A8T4Q4L6-F1
#
_entry.id   AF-A0A8T4Q4L6-F1
#
_cell.length_a   1.000
_cell.length_b   1.000
_cell.length_c   1.000
_cell.angle_alpha   90.00
_cell.angle_beta   90.00
_cell.angle_gamma   90.00
#
_symmetry.space_group_name_H-M   'P 1'
#
loop_
_entity.id
_entity.type
_entity.pdbx_description
1 polymer ?
#
loop_
_entity_poly.entity_id
_entity_poly.type
_entity_poly.pdbx_seq_one_letter_code
_entity_poly.pdbx_strand_id
1 'polypeptide(L)'
;MSKDEMELLIALVMENITIMPENEVKGKMEEAIDIMKDIDIKDAPILACALAVKCDAIWSEDAQRKVFNELELFRCREMLNELISSYLLMVMLCI
;
A
#
# COMPACT_ATOMS: atom_id res chain seq x y z
N MET A 1 -26.05 -1.70 2.72
CA MET A 1 -24.99 -1.75 3.74
C MET A 1 -25.39 -0.81 4.86
N SER A 2 -25.66 -1.35 6.03
CA SER A 2 -25.88 -0.57 7.24
C SER A 2 -24.55 -0.01 7.78
N LYS A 3 -24.63 0.93 8.71
CA LYS A 3 -23.44 1.47 9.39
C LYS A 3 -22.68 0.36 10.12
N ASP A 4 -23.40 -0.52 10.82
CA ASP A 4 -22.81 -1.61 11.61
C ASP A 4 -22.12 -2.64 10.70
N GLU A 5 -22.70 -2.94 9.54
CA GLU A 5 -22.06 -3.79 8.52
C GLU A 5 -20.76 -3.16 7.99
N MET A 6 -20.73 -1.85 7.84
CA MET A 6 -19.55 -1.11 7.38
C MET A 6 -18.44 -1.09 8.44
N GLU A 7 -18.79 -0.87 9.71
CA GLU A 7 -17.85 -0.89 10.83
C GLU A 7 -17.21 -2.28 11.01
N LEU A 8 -18.01 -3.34 10.89
CA LEU A 8 -17.51 -4.72 10.92
C LEU A 8 -16.54 -4.98 9.76
N LEU A 9 -16.88 -4.55 8.54
CA LEU A 9 -16.01 -4.72 7.39
C LEU A 9 -14.66 -4.00 7.58
N ILE A 10 -14.69 -2.76 8.09
CA ILE A 10 -13.47 -2.01 8.37
C ILE A 10 -12.61 -2.74 9.40
N ALA A 11 -13.21 -3.24 10.49
CA ALA A 11 -12.49 -3.99 11.51
C ALA A 11 -11.77 -5.22 10.93
N LEU A 12 -12.46 -6.01 10.11
CA LEU A 12 -11.90 -7.21 9.46
C LEU A 12 -10.75 -6.86 8.49
N VAL A 13 -10.85 -5.75 7.76
CA VAL A 13 -9.76 -5.29 6.88
C VAL A 13 -8.56 -4.83 7.71
N MET A 14 -8.79 -4.09 8.81
CA MET A 14 -7.73 -3.59 9.68
C MET A 14 -6.97 -4.72 10.40
N GLU A 15 -7.60 -5.86 10.70
CA GLU A 15 -6.92 -7.04 11.28
C GLU A 15 -5.77 -7.58 10.41
N ASN A 16 -5.81 -7.30 9.10
CA ASN A 16 -4.81 -7.77 8.15
C ASN A 16 -3.82 -6.67 7.73
N ILE A 17 -3.87 -5.49 8.36
CA ILE A 17 -2.97 -4.37 8.07
C ILE A 17 -1.94 -4.23 9.19
N THR A 18 -0.67 -4.18 8.80
CA THR A 18 0.43 -3.89 9.74
C THR A 18 0.67 -2.38 9.78
N ILE A 19 0.56 -1.79 10.97
CA ILE A 19 0.90 -0.38 11.18
C ILE A 19 2.40 -0.26 11.41
N MET A 20 3.08 0.48 10.52
CA MET A 20 4.52 0.71 10.65
C MET A 20 4.83 1.78 11.71
N PRO A 21 5.70 1.50 12.68
CA PRO A 21 6.14 2.49 13.66
C PRO A 21 6.93 3.64 13.02
N GLU A 22 6.75 4.86 13.52
CA GLU A 22 7.41 6.06 12.98
C GLU A 22 8.94 5.94 12.97
N ASN A 23 9.53 5.33 14.00
CA ASN A 23 10.98 5.16 14.12
C ASN A 23 11.58 4.28 13.00
N GLU A 24 10.80 3.31 12.48
CA GLU A 24 11.22 2.45 11.37
C GLU A 24 11.21 3.23 10.04
N VAL A 25 10.30 4.19 9.89
CA VAL A 25 10.14 5.00 8.67
C VAL A 25 11.08 6.20 8.65
N LYS A 26 11.40 6.77 9.81
CA LYS A 26 12.16 8.01 9.96
C LYS A 26 13.51 7.99 9.24
N GLY A 27 14.19 6.83 9.22
CA GLY A 27 15.48 6.67 8.53
C GLY A 27 15.40 6.83 7.01
N LYS A 28 14.20 6.78 6.43
CA LYS A 28 13.94 6.95 4.99
C LYS A 28 13.28 8.27 4.63
N MET A 29 12.98 9.12 5.61
CA MET A 29 12.21 10.34 5.38
C MET A 29 12.95 11.38 4.54
N GLU A 30 14.24 11.62 4.81
CA GLU A 30 15.03 12.59 4.03
C GLU A 30 15.17 12.16 2.57
N GLU A 31 15.44 10.88 2.33
CA GLU A 31 15.50 10.28 0.99
C GLU A 31 14.17 10.45 0.24
N ALA A 32 13.06 10.15 0.90
CA ALA A 32 11.74 10.29 0.30
C ALA A 32 11.36 11.75 0.02
N ILE A 33 11.70 12.69 0.91
CA ILE A 33 11.47 14.12 0.67
C ILE A 33 12.28 14.59 -0.54
N ASP A 34 13.53 14.16 -0.67
CA ASP A 34 14.38 14.58 -1.79
C ASP A 34 13.84 14.11 -3.15
N ILE A 35 13.28 12.89 -3.19
CA ILE A 35 12.61 12.34 -4.38
C ILE A 35 11.30 13.10 -4.66
N MET A 36 10.52 13.41 -3.62
CA MET A 36 9.16 13.94 -3.77
C MET A 36 9.07 15.46 -3.87
N LYS A 37 10.14 16.21 -3.54
CA LYS A 37 10.13 17.68 -3.53
C LYS A 37 9.69 18.32 -4.85
N ASP A 38 10.00 17.67 -5.97
CA ASP A 38 9.71 18.15 -7.33
C ASP A 38 8.44 17.51 -7.92
N ILE A 39 7.73 16.67 -7.16
CA ILE A 39 6.52 15.95 -7.59
C ILE A 39 5.32 16.29 -6.72
N ASP A 40 5.26 15.73 -5.51
CA ASP A 40 4.33 16.12 -4.44
C ASP A 40 4.93 15.74 -3.08
N ILE A 41 5.45 16.73 -2.37
CA ILE A 41 6.09 16.53 -1.06
C ILE A 41 5.17 15.86 -0.03
N LYS A 42 3.85 15.92 -0.21
CA LYS A 42 2.88 15.32 0.73
C LYS A 42 2.88 13.79 0.69
N ASP A 43 3.34 13.20 -0.41
CA ASP A 43 3.42 11.75 -0.58
C ASP A 43 4.77 11.18 -0.08
N ALA A 44 5.70 12.04 0.37
CA ALA A 44 6.99 11.61 0.94
C ALA A 44 6.85 10.59 2.11
N PRO A 45 5.89 10.72 3.04
CA PRO A 45 5.71 9.72 4.10
C PRO A 45 5.32 8.33 3.57
N ILE A 46 4.54 8.28 2.49
CA ILE A 46 4.12 7.02 1.86
C ILE A 46 5.34 6.35 1.21
N LEU A 47 6.13 7.12 0.46
CA LEU A 47 7.37 6.63 -0.15
C LEU A 47 8.40 6.20 0.91
N ALA A 48 8.57 6.97 1.98
CA ALA A 48 9.46 6.60 3.07
C ALA A 48 9.07 5.26 3.72
N CYS A 49 7.77 5.04 3.92
CA CYS A 49 7.25 3.77 4.43
C CYS A 49 7.55 2.62 3.48
N ALA A 50 7.29 2.80 2.17
CA ALA A 50 7.56 1.81 1.15
C ALA A 50 9.06 1.43 1.09
N LEU A 51 9.94 2.42 1.14
CA LEU A 51 11.40 2.22 1.16
C LEU A 51 11.89 1.51 2.43
N ALA A 52 11.27 1.79 3.58
CA ALA A 52 11.61 1.15 4.85
C ALA A 52 11.21 -0.33 4.87
N VAL A 53 9.99 -0.63 4.37
CA VAL A 53 9.45 -1.99 4.30
C VAL A 53 10.07 -2.80 3.14
N LYS A 54 10.62 -2.12 2.12
CA LYS A 54 11.06 -2.73 0.85
C LYS A 54 9.91 -3.47 0.16
N CYS A 55 8.74 -2.83 0.09
CA CYS A 55 7.59 -3.42 -0.59
C CYS A 55 7.81 -3.43 -2.11
N ASP A 56 7.20 -4.40 -2.80
CA ASP A 56 7.27 -4.49 -4.26
C ASP A 56 6.36 -3.48 -4.97
N ALA A 57 5.29 -3.07 -4.28
CA ALA A 57 4.25 -2.20 -4.82
C ALA A 57 3.63 -1.27 -3.76
N ILE A 58 3.03 -0.18 -4.22
CA ILE A 58 2.20 0.74 -3.44
C ILE A 58 0.77 0.68 -3.96
N TRP A 59 -0.20 0.68 -3.04
CA TRP A 59 -1.61 0.84 -3.38
C TRP A 59 -2.05 2.29 -3.14
N SER A 60 -2.52 2.97 -4.19
CA SER A 60 -3.11 4.31 -4.10
C SER A 60 -3.98 4.61 -5.31
N GLU A 61 -5.11 5.30 -5.12
CA GLU A 61 -5.98 5.78 -6.22
C GLU A 61 -5.54 7.10 -6.83
N ASP A 62 -4.82 7.92 -6.04
CA ASP A 62 -4.47 9.28 -6.42
C ASP A 62 -2.99 9.43 -6.80
N ALA A 63 -2.17 8.42 -6.53
CA ALA A 63 -0.76 8.44 -6.89
C ALA A 63 -0.53 8.56 -8.41
N GLN A 64 0.48 9.33 -8.77
CA GLN A 64 0.94 9.45 -10.16
C GLN A 64 2.06 8.45 -10.44
N ARG A 65 1.94 7.65 -11.51
CA ARG A 65 2.94 6.63 -11.90
C ARG A 65 4.37 7.16 -12.04
N LYS A 66 4.55 8.45 -12.37
CA LYS A 66 5.89 9.06 -12.53
C LYS A 66 6.72 9.10 -11.25
N VAL A 67 6.07 8.94 -10.09
CA VAL A 67 6.71 8.97 -8.77
C VAL A 67 7.50 7.70 -8.48
N PHE A 68 7.07 6.57 -9.04
CA PHE A 68 7.49 5.25 -8.60
C PHE A 68 8.09 4.49 -9.79
N ASN A 69 9.34 4.83 -10.16
CA ASN A 69 10.00 4.14 -11.28
C ASN A 69 10.41 2.70 -10.95
N GLU A 70 10.65 2.39 -9.67
CA GLU A 70 11.07 1.05 -9.19
C GLU A 70 9.97 0.32 -8.39
N LEU A 71 8.91 1.02 -7.99
CA LEU A 71 7.79 0.45 -7.23
C LEU A 71 6.57 0.34 -8.13
N GLU A 72 5.92 -0.82 -8.13
CA GLU A 72 4.67 -0.98 -8.89
C GLU A 72 3.54 -0.19 -8.22
N LEU A 73 2.68 0.45 -9.01
CA LEU A 73 1.53 1.19 -8.49
C LEU A 73 0.25 0.43 -8.80
N PHE A 74 -0.43 -0.03 -7.74
CA PHE A 74 -1.75 -0.61 -7.85
C PHE A 74 -2.84 0.41 -7.52
N ARG A 75 -3.89 0.39 -8.33
CA ARG A 75 -5.23 0.84 -7.98
C ARG A 75 -5.96 -0.27 -7.22
N CYS A 76 -7.05 0.05 -6.56
CA CYS A 76 -7.90 -0.86 -5.80
C CYS A 76 -8.34 -2.06 -6.66
N ARG A 77 -8.66 -1.84 -7.94
CA ARG A 77 -8.98 -2.94 -8.86
C ARG A 77 -7.82 -3.92 -9.05
N GLU A 78 -6.61 -3.40 -9.24
CA GLU A 78 -5.41 -4.22 -9.47
C GLU A 78 -5.06 -4.98 -8.19
N MET A 79 -5.09 -4.31 -7.03
CA MET A 79 -4.90 -4.94 -5.72
C MET A 79 -5.92 -6.06 -5.47
N LEU A 80 -7.21 -5.84 -5.76
CA LEU A 80 -8.24 -6.86 -5.60
C LEU A 80 -8.01 -8.06 -6.53
N ASN A 81 -7.57 -7.81 -7.77
CA ASN A 81 -7.24 -8.89 -8.70
C ASN A 81 -6.08 -9.75 -8.18
N GLU A 82 -5.04 -9.15 -7.61
CA GLU A 82 -3.91 -9.88 -7.04
C GLU A 82 -4.33 -10.71 -5.81
N LEU A 83 -5.12 -10.12 -4.92
CA LEU A 83 -5.66 -10.83 -3.76
C LEU A 83 -6.53 -12.01 -4.20
N ILE A 84 -7.49 -11.78 -5.09
CA ILE A 84 -8.38 -12.82 -5.61
C ILE A 84 -7.59 -13.90 -6.35
N SER A 85 -6.56 -13.53 -7.12
CA SER A 85 -5.69 -14.49 -7.82
C SER A 85 -4.90 -15.36 -6.85
N SER A 86 -4.38 -14.78 -5.76
CA SER A 86 -3.69 -15.53 -4.70
C SER A 86 -4.62 -16.52 -3.99
N TYR A 87 -5.86 -16.12 -3.69
CA TYR A 87 -6.88 -17.02 -3.14
C TYR A 87 -7.36 -18.08 -4.15
N LEU A 88 -7.49 -17.74 -5.43
CA LEU A 88 -7.82 -18.70 -6.50
C LEU A 88 -6.71 -19.73 -6.69
N LEU A 89 -5.44 -19.32 -6.61
CA LEU A 89 -4.30 -20.23 -6.66
C LEU A 89 -4.32 -21.20 -5.48
N MET A 90 -4.64 -20.70 -4.27
CA MET A 90 -4.78 -21.53 -3.07
C MET A 90 -5.95 -22.51 -3.18
N VAL A 91 -7.07 -22.11 -3.79
CA VAL A 91 -8.22 -23.00 -4.04
C VAL A 91 -7.90 -24.03 -5.13
N MET A 92 -7.21 -23.65 -6.22
CA MET A 92 -6.82 -24.59 -7.28
C MET A 92 -5.75 -25.59 -6.83
N LEU A 93 -4.89 -25.24 -5.89
CA LEU A 93 -3.91 -26.17 -5.30
C LEU A 93 -4.54 -27.13 -4.27
N CYS A 94 -5.77 -26.85 -3.81
CA CYS A 94 -6.50 -27.67 -2.85
C CYS A 94 -7.57 -28.59 -3.49
N ILE A 95 -7.61 -28.71 -4.82
CA ILE A 95 -8.52 -29.59 -5.58
C ILE A 95 -7.68 -30.55 -6.43
#